data_AF-A0AAW3P960-F1
#
_entry.id   AF-A0AAW3P960-F1
#
_cell.length_a   1.000
_cell.length_b   1.000
_cell.length_c   1.000
_cell.angle_alpha   90.00
_cell.angle_beta   90.00
_cell.angle_gamma   90.00
#
_symmetry.space_group_name_H-M   'P 1'
#
loop_
_entity.id
_entity.type
_entity.pdbx_description
1 polymer ?
#
loop_
_entity_poly.entity_id
_entity_poly.type
_entity_poly.pdbx_seq_one_letter_code
_entity_poly.pdbx_strand_id
1 'polypeptide(L)'
;MVSGGSEREDVMQAVYADTLRWRDRDAPFGVAGIPLPQVSRATENRVAVESDQTLSDMALATVRTLLDSSSQVEALTPDQIIVCTTSFEHDLALSCACRLHSELGSSRAPLAVGQLQGVSFLMALDIAMAMMAADIRLNTVAIVAAERWRRPFSRRIAALIDMGDGAAAVLIARHPGPGWRISGLAVRTPGIPPLASEREPICTSTLTDVIGDTCASAGFQPANVDWVLPAPIDTHLAREIHTRCGLPPERICHIRMDAPGHFCAADTPARLDALLQSINPNEGQHALIWSAGFQGQAGCALLEFRGGGS
;
A
#
# COMPACT_ATOMS: atom_id res chain seq x y z
N MET A 1 -35.53 -1.08 -7.54
CA MET A 1 -34.93 -1.47 -8.84
C MET A 1 -33.79 -2.41 -8.53
N VAL A 2 -33.88 -3.64 -9.01
CA VAL A 2 -32.89 -4.71 -8.75
C VAL A 2 -31.65 -4.39 -9.59
N SER A 3 -30.51 -4.20 -8.91
CA SER A 3 -29.22 -4.00 -9.54
C SER A 3 -28.87 -5.26 -10.34
N GLY A 4 -28.83 -5.12 -11.67
CA GLY A 4 -28.45 -6.19 -12.58
C GLY A 4 -26.95 -6.37 -12.55
N GLY A 5 -26.47 -7.26 -11.69
CA GLY A 5 -25.22 -7.97 -11.97
C GLY A 5 -25.38 -8.67 -13.32
N SER A 6 -24.42 -8.47 -14.22
CA SER A 6 -24.43 -9.17 -15.50
C SER A 6 -24.37 -10.67 -15.22
N GLU A 7 -25.16 -11.52 -15.91
CA GLU A 7 -25.09 -12.99 -15.77
C GLU A 7 -23.65 -13.52 -15.87
N ARG A 8 -22.79 -12.82 -16.60
CA ARG A 8 -21.34 -13.09 -16.67
C ARG A 8 -20.62 -12.90 -15.33
N GLU A 9 -20.96 -11.86 -14.57
CA GLU A 9 -20.38 -11.60 -13.25
C GLU A 9 -20.76 -12.74 -12.30
N ASP A 10 -22.02 -13.17 -12.29
CA ASP A 10 -22.48 -14.30 -11.48
C ASP A 10 -21.79 -15.62 -11.86
N VAL A 11 -21.58 -15.88 -13.17
CA VAL A 11 -20.86 -17.06 -13.66
C VAL A 11 -19.40 -17.03 -13.23
N MET A 12 -18.72 -15.89 -13.33
CA MET A 12 -17.33 -15.78 -12.88
C MET A 12 -17.23 -15.99 -11.36
N GLN A 13 -18.14 -15.40 -10.58
CA GLN A 13 -18.21 -15.63 -9.13
C GLN A 13 -18.45 -17.10 -8.77
N ALA A 14 -19.27 -17.81 -9.55
CA ALA A 14 -19.49 -19.25 -9.38
C ALA A 14 -18.23 -20.07 -9.71
N VAL A 15 -17.52 -19.74 -10.80
CA VAL A 15 -16.24 -20.39 -11.17
C VAL A 15 -15.19 -20.20 -10.08
N TYR A 16 -15.11 -19.01 -9.47
CA TYR A 16 -14.21 -18.78 -8.32
C TYR A 16 -14.60 -19.60 -7.10
N ALA A 17 -15.89 -19.64 -6.75
CA ALA A 17 -16.37 -20.45 -5.65
C ALA A 17 -16.05 -21.94 -5.88
N ASP A 18 -16.13 -22.43 -7.12
CA ASP A 18 -15.75 -23.80 -7.47
C ASP A 18 -14.23 -24.03 -7.46
N THR A 19 -13.42 -23.04 -7.86
CA THR A 19 -11.95 -23.11 -7.77
C THR A 19 -11.49 -23.17 -6.31
N LEU A 20 -12.18 -22.46 -5.41
CA LEU A 20 -11.97 -22.56 -3.96
C LEU A 20 -12.39 -23.94 -3.42
N ARG A 21 -13.48 -24.54 -3.94
CA ARG A 21 -13.92 -25.89 -3.58
C ARG A 21 -13.00 -27.01 -4.08
N TRP A 22 -12.27 -26.81 -5.18
CA TRP A 22 -11.23 -27.73 -5.63
C TRP A 22 -10.09 -27.87 -4.61
N ARG A 23 -9.91 -26.87 -3.74
CA ARG A 23 -8.96 -26.93 -2.62
C ARG A 23 -9.42 -27.87 -1.51
N ASP A 24 -10.73 -28.06 -1.37
CA ASP A 24 -11.35 -28.94 -0.36
C ASP A 24 -11.50 -30.39 -0.83
N ARG A 25 -11.27 -30.68 -2.12
CA ARG A 25 -11.32 -32.04 -2.68
C ARG A 25 -10.03 -32.37 -3.43
N ASP A 26 -9.16 -33.11 -2.76
CA ASP A 26 -8.04 -33.87 -3.33
C ASP A 26 -7.06 -33.09 -4.22
N ALA A 27 -6.24 -32.21 -3.62
CA ALA A 27 -5.05 -31.69 -4.28
C ALA A 27 -3.84 -32.62 -4.05
N PRO A 28 -3.14 -33.12 -5.10
CA PRO A 28 -1.97 -33.98 -4.95
C PRO A 28 -0.68 -33.23 -4.57
N PHE A 29 -0.72 -31.89 -4.47
CA PHE A 29 0.43 -31.08 -4.06
C PHE A 29 -0.01 -29.95 -3.11
N GLY A 30 0.46 -30.02 -1.85
CA GLY A 30 0.68 -28.84 -1.01
C GLY A 30 -0.43 -28.48 -0.01
N VAL A 31 -0.24 -28.93 1.23
CA VAL A 31 -0.92 -28.52 2.48
C VAL A 31 -2.36 -29.02 2.67
N ALA A 32 -2.50 -30.34 2.80
CA ALA A 32 -3.63 -30.92 3.51
C ALA A 32 -3.53 -30.55 5.01
N GLY A 33 -4.58 -29.92 5.56
CA GLY A 33 -4.75 -29.77 7.01
C GLY A 33 -4.67 -28.36 7.60
N ILE A 34 -4.70 -27.28 6.81
CA ILE A 34 -5.04 -25.96 7.39
C ILE A 34 -6.57 -25.94 7.59
N PRO A 35 -7.08 -25.90 8.83
CA PRO A 35 -8.50 -25.74 9.07
C PRO A 35 -8.93 -24.40 8.45
N LEU A 36 -10.01 -24.41 7.65
CA LEU A 36 -10.70 -23.15 7.32
C LEU A 36 -10.95 -22.41 8.64
N PRO A 37 -10.62 -21.11 8.74
CA PRO A 37 -10.87 -20.35 9.95
C PRO A 37 -12.34 -20.54 10.34
N GLN A 38 -12.58 -21.13 11.52
CA GLN A 38 -13.92 -21.16 12.07
C GLN A 38 -14.40 -19.72 12.11
N VAL A 39 -15.63 -19.49 11.62
CA VAL A 39 -16.31 -18.20 11.67
C VAL A 39 -16.48 -17.82 13.16
N SER A 40 -15.45 -17.22 13.73
CA SER A 40 -15.50 -16.65 15.07
C SER A 40 -16.45 -15.47 15.03
N ARG A 41 -17.29 -15.37 16.08
CA ARG A 41 -18.39 -14.40 16.21
C ARG A 41 -18.01 -13.05 15.61
N ALA A 42 -18.88 -12.56 14.72
CA ALA A 42 -18.79 -11.27 14.08
C ALA A 42 -18.42 -10.19 15.12
N THR A 43 -17.22 -9.64 15.00
CA THR A 43 -16.90 -8.33 15.53
C THR A 43 -17.72 -7.31 14.76
N GLU A 44 -18.37 -6.39 15.46
CA GLU A 44 -19.22 -5.31 14.94
C GLU A 44 -18.44 -4.23 14.14
N ASN A 45 -17.27 -4.57 13.59
CA ASN A 45 -16.47 -3.65 12.81
C ASN A 45 -17.11 -3.44 11.44
N ARG A 46 -17.80 -2.31 11.32
CA ARG A 46 -18.22 -1.76 10.03
C ARG A 46 -16.94 -1.44 9.27
N VAL A 47 -16.60 -2.19 8.22
CA VAL A 47 -15.54 -1.80 7.28
C VAL A 47 -16.16 -0.95 6.17
N ALA A 48 -15.36 -0.08 5.54
CA ALA A 48 -15.78 0.62 4.34
C ALA A 48 -15.97 -0.39 3.18
N VAL A 49 -17.11 -0.31 2.50
CA VAL A 49 -17.49 -1.20 1.41
C VAL A 49 -17.99 -0.35 0.25
N GLU A 50 -17.37 -0.50 -0.91
CA GLU A 50 -17.75 0.23 -2.12
C GLU A 50 -18.81 -0.55 -2.91
N SER A 51 -19.96 0.07 -3.16
CA SER A 51 -21.10 -0.55 -3.84
C SER A 51 -20.98 -0.51 -5.35
N ASP A 52 -20.52 0.60 -5.92
CA ASP A 52 -20.77 0.94 -7.32
C ASP A 52 -19.48 0.97 -8.15
N GLN A 53 -18.40 1.56 -7.62
CA GLN A 53 -17.18 1.84 -8.37
C GLN A 53 -16.19 0.67 -8.43
N THR A 54 -15.83 0.15 -9.60
CA THR A 54 -14.80 -0.90 -9.78
C THR A 54 -13.46 -0.50 -9.14
N LEU A 55 -12.55 -1.47 -8.96
CA LEU A 55 -11.20 -1.19 -8.46
C LEU A 55 -10.53 -0.10 -9.31
N SER A 56 -10.63 -0.25 -10.63
CA SER A 56 -10.15 0.75 -11.60
C SER A 56 -10.91 2.08 -11.54
N ASP A 57 -12.23 2.09 -11.28
CA ASP A 57 -12.98 3.35 -11.16
C ASP A 57 -12.49 4.17 -9.96
N MET A 58 -12.31 3.52 -8.81
CA MET A 58 -11.76 4.16 -7.61
C MET A 58 -10.35 4.66 -7.88
N ALA A 59 -9.46 3.81 -8.43
CA ALA A 59 -8.09 4.19 -8.72
C ALA A 59 -8.00 5.37 -9.71
N LEU A 60 -8.80 5.35 -10.78
CA LEU A 60 -8.84 6.41 -11.79
C LEU A 60 -9.37 7.72 -11.21
N ALA A 61 -10.43 7.68 -10.41
CA ALA A 61 -10.98 8.86 -9.73
C ALA A 61 -9.93 9.48 -8.80
N THR A 62 -9.27 8.67 -7.98
CA THR A 62 -8.22 9.13 -7.06
C THR A 62 -7.05 9.79 -7.81
N VAL A 63 -6.57 9.21 -8.91
CA VAL A 63 -5.48 9.81 -9.70
C VAL A 63 -5.93 11.11 -10.35
N ARG A 64 -7.16 11.19 -10.89
CA ARG A 64 -7.69 12.45 -11.45
C ARG A 64 -7.76 13.55 -10.38
N THR A 65 -8.29 13.27 -9.20
CA THR A 65 -8.32 14.22 -8.08
C THR A 65 -6.93 14.67 -7.65
N LEU A 66 -5.95 13.75 -7.62
CA LEU A 66 -4.56 14.10 -7.33
C LEU A 66 -3.97 15.03 -8.39
N LEU A 67 -4.18 14.75 -9.69
CA LEU A 67 -3.68 15.60 -10.77
C LEU A 67 -4.34 16.98 -10.76
N ASP A 68 -5.65 17.04 -10.51
CA ASP A 68 -6.41 18.29 -10.43
C ASP A 68 -5.96 19.20 -9.26
N SER A 69 -5.47 18.60 -8.17
CA SER A 69 -4.99 19.32 -6.98
C SER A 69 -3.47 19.63 -7.02
N SER A 70 -2.72 19.05 -7.96
CA SER A 70 -1.27 19.19 -8.07
C SER A 70 -0.86 20.45 -8.84
N SER A 71 -1.07 21.64 -8.26
CA SER A 71 -0.77 22.92 -8.92
C SER A 71 0.71 23.19 -9.20
N GLN A 72 1.63 22.40 -8.62
CA GLN A 72 3.08 22.57 -8.72
C GLN A 72 3.70 21.77 -9.88
N VAL A 73 2.92 20.92 -10.57
CA VAL A 73 3.41 20.09 -11.66
C VAL A 73 2.68 20.49 -12.95
N GLU A 74 3.46 20.88 -13.96
CA GLU A 74 2.94 21.43 -15.23
C GLU A 74 2.33 20.35 -16.15
N ALA A 75 2.64 19.08 -15.90
CA ALA A 75 2.19 17.96 -16.71
C ALA A 75 0.75 17.52 -16.36
N LEU A 76 -0.17 17.67 -17.33
CA LEU A 76 -1.56 17.17 -17.25
C LEU A 76 -1.63 15.63 -17.20
N THR A 77 -0.60 14.95 -17.69
CA THR A 77 -0.53 13.48 -17.78
C THR A 77 0.78 12.98 -17.16
N PRO A 78 0.73 12.01 -16.23
CA PRO A 78 1.93 11.42 -15.67
C PRO A 78 2.68 10.57 -16.71
N ASP A 79 4.00 10.64 -16.72
CA ASP A 79 4.83 9.86 -17.67
C ASP A 79 4.69 8.35 -17.42
N GLN A 80 4.68 7.94 -16.15
CA GLN A 80 4.48 6.56 -15.71
C GLN A 80 3.37 6.47 -14.67
N ILE A 81 2.58 5.39 -14.76
CA ILE A 81 1.60 5.02 -13.74
C ILE A 81 2.00 3.66 -13.15
N ILE A 82 2.00 3.56 -11.82
CA ILE A 82 2.21 2.31 -11.09
C ILE A 82 0.99 2.04 -10.22
N VAL A 83 0.36 0.88 -10.41
CA VAL A 83 -0.80 0.46 -9.62
C VAL A 83 -0.39 -0.53 -8.54
N CYS A 84 -0.72 -0.25 -7.28
CA CYS A 84 -0.56 -1.15 -6.15
C CYS A 84 -1.90 -1.77 -5.76
N THR A 85 -1.99 -3.10 -5.73
CA THR A 85 -3.23 -3.77 -5.31
C THR A 85 -2.99 -5.18 -4.79
N THR A 86 -3.80 -5.60 -3.82
CA THR A 86 -3.84 -6.98 -3.31
C THR A 86 -5.10 -7.70 -3.78
N SER A 87 -6.20 -6.97 -3.85
CA SER A 87 -7.49 -7.40 -4.37
C SER A 87 -7.50 -7.53 -5.90
N PHE A 88 -8.59 -8.08 -6.43
CA PHE A 88 -8.77 -8.32 -7.85
C PHE A 88 -9.80 -7.38 -8.47
N GLU A 89 -9.65 -7.16 -9.77
CA GLU A 89 -10.76 -6.66 -10.57
C GLU A 89 -11.97 -7.60 -10.53
N HIS A 90 -13.11 -7.07 -10.94
CA HIS A 90 -14.33 -7.85 -11.09
C HIS A 90 -14.21 -8.96 -12.16
N ASP A 91 -13.25 -8.84 -13.09
CA ASP A 91 -12.92 -9.85 -14.11
C ASP A 91 -11.38 -10.02 -14.18
N LEU A 92 -10.89 -11.27 -14.16
CA LEU A 92 -9.45 -11.60 -14.17
C LEU A 92 -8.70 -11.13 -15.41
N ALA A 93 -9.41 -11.02 -16.53
CA ALA A 93 -8.80 -10.59 -17.78
C ALA A 93 -8.57 -9.08 -17.82
N LEU A 94 -9.16 -8.33 -16.87
CA LEU A 94 -9.01 -6.90 -16.77
C LEU A 94 -7.82 -6.51 -15.90
N SER A 95 -7.13 -5.46 -16.33
CA SER A 95 -5.98 -4.90 -15.63
C SER A 95 -6.25 -3.44 -15.30
N CYS A 96 -6.23 -3.11 -14.02
CA CYS A 96 -6.34 -1.74 -13.53
C CYS A 96 -5.21 -0.86 -14.10
N ALA A 97 -3.97 -1.37 -14.13
CA ALA A 97 -2.84 -0.64 -14.71
C ALA A 97 -3.06 -0.34 -16.21
N CYS A 98 -3.53 -1.31 -17.00
CA CYS A 98 -3.80 -1.10 -18.42
C CYS A 98 -4.94 -0.10 -18.64
N ARG A 99 -5.99 -0.17 -17.82
CA ARG A 99 -7.12 0.76 -17.89
C ARG A 99 -6.69 2.19 -17.56
N LEU A 100 -5.99 2.40 -16.45
CA LEU A 100 -5.48 3.73 -16.07
C LEU A 100 -4.53 4.30 -17.12
N HIS A 101 -3.63 3.48 -17.65
CA HIS A 101 -2.74 3.88 -18.73
C HIS A 101 -3.52 4.39 -19.96
N SER A 102 -4.54 3.63 -20.40
CA SER A 102 -5.39 4.02 -21.53
C SER A 102 -6.21 5.29 -21.26
N GLU A 103 -6.75 5.45 -20.06
CA GLU A 103 -7.66 6.54 -19.68
C GLU A 103 -6.93 7.86 -19.37
N LEU A 104 -5.68 7.78 -18.90
CA LEU A 104 -4.87 8.95 -18.55
C LEU A 104 -3.87 9.33 -19.66
N GLY A 105 -3.65 8.45 -20.64
CA GLY A 105 -2.77 8.72 -21.78
C GLY A 105 -1.28 8.65 -21.45
N SER A 106 -0.88 7.85 -20.44
CA SER A 106 0.53 7.66 -20.11
C SER A 106 1.30 7.11 -21.32
N SER A 107 2.57 7.47 -21.47
CA SER A 107 3.39 7.12 -22.64
C SER A 107 4.23 5.85 -22.46
N ARG A 108 4.20 5.24 -21.26
CA ARG A 108 5.03 4.09 -20.89
C ARG A 108 4.21 2.88 -20.52
N ALA A 109 4.83 1.70 -20.61
CA ALA A 109 4.17 0.43 -20.33
C ALA A 109 3.42 0.44 -18.98
N PRO A 110 2.17 -0.07 -18.93
CA PRO A 110 1.44 -0.24 -17.68
C PRO A 110 2.25 -1.06 -16.69
N LEU A 111 2.32 -0.61 -15.43
CA LEU A 111 3.03 -1.30 -14.37
C LEU A 111 2.14 -1.50 -13.15
N ALA A 112 2.17 -2.70 -12.59
CA ALA A 112 1.48 -3.05 -11.36
C ALA A 112 2.43 -3.73 -10.37
N VAL A 113 2.33 -3.34 -9.11
CA VAL A 113 3.05 -3.94 -7.98
C VAL A 113 2.00 -4.51 -7.04
N GLY A 114 1.77 -5.81 -7.13
CA GLY A 114 0.81 -6.50 -6.28
C GLY A 114 1.48 -7.53 -5.37
N GLN A 115 0.66 -8.15 -4.51
CA GLN A 115 1.05 -9.31 -3.69
C GLN A 115 2.12 -9.04 -2.60
N LEU A 116 2.48 -7.78 -2.36
CA LEU A 116 3.30 -7.34 -1.21
C LEU A 116 2.46 -6.63 -0.13
N GLN A 117 1.13 -6.63 -0.26
CA GLN A 117 0.18 -6.06 0.70
C GLN A 117 0.53 -4.62 1.06
N GLY A 118 0.59 -4.26 2.35
CA GLY A 118 0.96 -2.93 2.83
C GLY A 118 2.36 -2.47 2.40
N VAL A 119 3.25 -3.36 1.95
CA VAL A 119 4.60 -3.02 1.47
C VAL A 119 4.58 -2.64 -0.03
N SER A 120 3.51 -2.96 -0.76
CA SER A 120 3.42 -2.73 -2.21
C SER A 120 3.69 -1.28 -2.60
N PHE A 121 3.21 -0.31 -1.81
CA PHE A 121 3.48 1.11 -2.04
C PHE A 121 4.97 1.46 -1.91
N LEU A 122 5.65 0.95 -0.89
CA LEU A 122 7.09 1.20 -0.70
C LEU A 122 7.94 0.53 -1.78
N MET A 123 7.52 -0.66 -2.25
CA MET A 123 8.14 -1.31 -3.41
C MET A 123 7.91 -0.51 -4.70
N ALA A 124 6.71 0.06 -4.89
CA ALA A 124 6.42 0.93 -6.02
C ALA A 124 7.25 2.22 -5.99
N LEU A 125 7.50 2.79 -4.80
CA LEU A 125 8.44 3.91 -4.64
C LEU A 125 9.85 3.51 -5.09
N ASP A 126 10.33 2.32 -4.70
CA ASP A 126 11.68 1.85 -5.03
C ASP A 126 11.85 1.67 -6.54
N ILE A 127 10.87 1.02 -7.17
CA ILE A 127 10.82 0.87 -8.63
C ILE A 127 10.73 2.25 -9.32
N ALA A 128 9.89 3.15 -8.84
CA ALA A 128 9.76 4.50 -9.41
C ALA A 128 11.09 5.26 -9.34
N MET A 129 11.76 5.26 -8.19
CA MET A 129 13.05 5.92 -7.99
C MET A 129 14.14 5.33 -8.89
N ALA A 130 14.19 4.00 -9.02
CA ALA A 130 15.12 3.32 -9.94
C ALA A 130 14.83 3.67 -11.41
N MET A 131 13.57 3.68 -11.83
CA MET A 131 13.16 4.07 -13.18
C MET A 131 13.51 5.52 -13.48
N MET A 132 13.23 6.43 -12.54
CA MET A 132 13.54 7.85 -12.70
C MET A 132 15.05 8.03 -12.77
N ALA A 133 15.83 7.41 -11.88
CA ALA A 133 17.30 7.48 -11.92
C ALA A 133 17.89 6.98 -13.25
N ALA A 134 17.28 5.95 -13.86
CA ALA A 134 17.74 5.37 -15.12
C ALA A 134 17.35 6.19 -16.36
N ASP A 135 16.22 6.92 -16.36
CA ASP A 135 15.78 7.74 -17.48
C ASP A 135 15.45 9.16 -17.03
N ILE A 136 16.34 10.11 -17.34
CA ILE A 136 16.17 11.53 -16.99
C ILE A 136 14.92 12.17 -17.61
N ARG A 137 14.34 11.57 -18.65
CA ARG A 137 13.09 12.04 -19.27
C ARG A 137 11.84 11.59 -18.51
N LEU A 138 11.97 10.64 -17.57
CA LEU A 138 10.89 10.29 -16.66
C LEU A 138 10.83 11.32 -15.53
N ASN A 139 9.94 12.31 -15.69
CA ASN A 139 9.80 13.43 -14.78
C ASN A 139 8.72 13.19 -13.74
N THR A 140 7.64 12.49 -14.10
CA THR A 140 6.50 12.26 -13.21
C THR A 140 6.10 10.78 -13.13
N VAL A 141 5.88 10.29 -11.92
CA VAL A 141 5.36 8.94 -11.66
C VAL A 141 4.16 9.05 -10.73
N ALA A 142 2.98 8.64 -11.19
CA ALA A 142 1.80 8.48 -10.35
C ALA A 142 1.76 7.06 -9.80
N ILE A 143 1.83 6.92 -8.48
CA ILE A 143 1.60 5.65 -7.79
C ILE A 143 0.21 5.69 -7.20
N VAL A 144 -0.65 4.74 -7.57
CA VAL A 144 -1.99 4.59 -6.99
C VAL A 144 -2.12 3.23 -6.34
N ALA A 145 -2.55 3.22 -5.09
CA ALA A 145 -2.90 2.01 -4.38
C ALA A 145 -4.42 1.93 -4.24
N ALA A 146 -5.00 0.76 -4.56
CA ALA A 146 -6.43 0.55 -4.47
C ALA A 146 -6.76 -0.87 -4.01
N GLU A 147 -7.80 -1.00 -3.19
CA GLU A 147 -8.35 -2.26 -2.74
C GLU A 147 -9.87 -2.29 -2.93
N ARG A 148 -10.38 -3.36 -3.55
CA ARG A 148 -11.82 -3.65 -3.67
C ARG A 148 -12.08 -5.13 -3.43
N TRP A 149 -12.51 -5.47 -2.22
CA TRP A 149 -12.76 -6.85 -1.83
C TRP A 149 -14.17 -7.30 -2.22
N ARG A 150 -14.28 -8.17 -3.22
CA ARG A 150 -15.57 -8.71 -3.69
C ARG A 150 -15.82 -10.11 -3.14
N ARG A 151 -17.09 -10.46 -2.95
CA ARG A 151 -17.50 -11.87 -2.76
C ARG A 151 -17.07 -12.69 -3.98
N PRO A 152 -16.74 -13.99 -3.85
CA PRO A 152 -16.79 -14.82 -2.64
C PRO A 152 -15.55 -14.68 -1.73
N PHE A 153 -14.58 -13.81 -2.04
CA PHE A 153 -13.38 -13.66 -1.23
C PHE A 153 -13.69 -13.09 0.15
N SER A 154 -13.07 -13.67 1.18
CA SER A 154 -13.18 -13.19 2.55
C SER A 154 -12.50 -11.82 2.68
N ARG A 155 -13.20 -10.84 3.26
CA ARG A 155 -12.61 -9.57 3.72
C ARG A 155 -11.79 -9.75 5.00
N ARG A 156 -11.96 -10.86 5.71
CA ARG A 156 -11.22 -11.13 6.93
C ARG A 156 -9.97 -11.92 6.60
N ILE A 157 -8.82 -11.38 6.96
CA ILE A 157 -7.52 -12.04 6.90
C ILE A 157 -7.04 -12.29 8.33
N ALA A 158 -6.66 -13.54 8.61
CA ALA A 158 -6.36 -14.00 9.97
C ALA A 158 -7.50 -13.72 10.96
N ALA A 159 -7.23 -13.78 12.27
CA ALA A 159 -8.26 -13.61 13.30
C ALA A 159 -8.70 -12.16 13.54
N LEU A 160 -7.94 -11.15 13.07
CA LEU A 160 -8.05 -9.78 13.56
C LEU A 160 -8.15 -8.68 12.49
N ILE A 161 -7.96 -8.99 11.21
CA ILE A 161 -7.82 -7.96 10.18
C ILE A 161 -9.03 -7.99 9.24
N ASP A 162 -9.89 -6.98 9.34
CA ASP A 162 -11.03 -6.78 8.43
C ASP A 162 -10.66 -5.76 7.33
N MET A 163 -10.70 -6.20 6.07
CA MET A 163 -10.34 -5.41 4.89
C MET A 163 -11.49 -4.52 4.42
N GLY A 164 -11.19 -3.24 4.27
CA GLY A 164 -12.05 -2.22 3.65
C GLY A 164 -11.72 -2.01 2.17
N ASP A 165 -12.63 -1.34 1.47
CA ASP A 165 -12.42 -0.86 0.11
C ASP A 165 -11.98 0.61 0.13
N GLY A 166 -11.00 0.96 -0.69
CA GLY A 166 -10.49 2.33 -0.77
C GLY A 166 -9.32 2.48 -1.73
N ALA A 167 -8.98 3.72 -2.05
CA ALA A 167 -7.85 4.05 -2.91
C ALA A 167 -7.15 5.33 -2.45
N ALA A 168 -5.84 5.41 -2.68
CA ALA A 168 -5.00 6.56 -2.42
C ALA A 168 -3.89 6.65 -3.47
N ALA A 169 -3.45 7.86 -3.81
CA ALA A 169 -2.42 8.06 -4.82
C ALA A 169 -1.38 9.09 -4.37
N VAL A 170 -0.17 8.94 -4.88
CA VAL A 170 0.96 9.85 -4.68
C VAL A 170 1.58 10.18 -6.03
N LEU A 171 1.90 11.45 -6.25
CA LEU A 171 2.62 11.92 -7.41
C LEU A 171 4.08 12.18 -7.02
N ILE A 172 5.00 11.50 -7.67
CA ILE A 172 6.44 11.75 -7.55
C ILE A 172 6.84 12.59 -8.76
N ALA A 173 7.53 13.69 -8.52
CA ALA A 173 8.00 14.57 -9.58
C ALA A 173 9.47 14.98 -9.37
N ARG A 174 10.20 15.16 -10.47
CA ARG A 174 11.44 15.94 -10.46
C ARG A 174 11.06 17.41 -10.33
N HIS A 175 11.19 17.95 -9.13
CA HIS A 175 10.80 19.33 -8.85
C HIS A 175 11.87 20.05 -8.02
N PRO A 176 12.33 21.24 -8.44
CA PRO A 176 13.37 22.00 -7.73
C PRO A 176 12.81 22.84 -6.57
N GLY A 177 11.49 23.02 -6.50
CA GLY A 177 10.85 23.81 -5.46
C GLY A 177 10.59 23.03 -4.18
N PRO A 178 9.88 23.65 -3.22
CA PRO A 178 9.66 23.05 -1.92
C PRO A 178 8.83 21.77 -2.00
N GLY A 179 9.15 20.80 -1.15
CA GLY A 179 8.44 19.52 -1.10
C GLY A 179 9.16 18.47 -0.27
N TRP A 180 8.50 17.32 -0.14
CA TRP A 180 9.07 16.13 0.48
C TRP A 180 9.89 15.35 -0.53
N ARG A 181 11.15 15.08 -0.21
CA ARG A 181 12.03 14.22 -1.01
C ARG A 181 12.25 12.89 -0.31
N ILE A 182 12.37 11.81 -1.07
CA ILE A 182 12.80 10.51 -0.55
C ILE A 182 14.32 10.59 -0.34
N SER A 183 14.77 10.57 0.91
CA SER A 183 16.19 10.62 1.27
C SER A 183 16.78 9.25 1.60
N GLY A 184 15.93 8.27 1.90
CA GLY A 184 16.31 6.87 2.07
C GLY A 184 15.14 5.94 1.80
N LEU A 185 15.41 4.74 1.27
CA LEU A 185 14.40 3.73 1.00
C LEU A 185 15.03 2.33 1.02
N ALA A 186 14.39 1.40 1.70
CA ALA A 186 14.73 -0.01 1.65
C ALA A 186 13.47 -0.86 1.73
N VAL A 187 13.46 -1.94 0.96
CA VAL A 187 12.41 -2.96 0.97
C VAL A 187 13.08 -4.33 1.02
N ARG A 188 12.57 -5.23 1.85
CA ARG A 188 13.13 -6.57 2.03
C ARG A 188 12.04 -7.64 2.00
N THR A 189 12.33 -8.64 1.18
CA THR A 189 11.64 -9.93 1.12
C THR A 189 12.57 -10.99 1.71
N PRO A 190 12.35 -11.46 2.95
CA PRO A 190 13.20 -12.49 3.52
C PRO A 190 13.02 -13.80 2.75
N GLY A 191 14.12 -14.52 2.47
CA GLY A 191 14.10 -15.86 1.86
C GLY A 191 13.78 -16.99 2.84
N ILE A 192 13.19 -16.67 4.00
CA ILE A 192 12.92 -17.62 5.10
C ILE A 192 11.59 -18.34 4.82
N PRO A 193 11.42 -19.63 5.18
CA PRO A 193 10.12 -20.33 5.08
C PRO A 193 9.00 -19.53 5.76
N PRO A 194 7.72 -19.72 5.37
CA PRO A 194 6.62 -18.94 5.93
C PRO A 194 6.67 -19.01 7.46
N LEU A 195 6.50 -17.86 8.10
CA LEU A 195 6.45 -17.71 9.57
C LEU A 195 5.80 -18.94 10.20
N ALA A 196 6.52 -19.54 11.16
CA ALA A 196 6.20 -20.84 11.76
C ALA A 196 4.81 -20.92 12.42
N SER A 197 4.06 -19.82 12.44
CA SER A 197 2.70 -19.72 12.95
C SER A 197 1.93 -18.62 12.24
N GLU A 198 0.68 -18.88 11.87
CA GLU A 198 -0.32 -17.85 11.50
C GLU A 198 -0.51 -16.76 12.59
N ARG A 199 0.04 -16.97 13.79
CA ARG A 199 -0.03 -16.04 14.93
C ARG A 199 1.01 -14.92 14.90
N GLU A 200 2.08 -15.06 14.13
CA GLU A 200 3.10 -14.01 13.96
C GLU A 200 3.21 -13.67 12.47
N PRO A 201 2.31 -12.85 11.91
CA PRO A 201 2.33 -12.55 10.47
C PRO A 201 3.50 -11.65 10.05
N ILE A 202 4.22 -11.05 11.01
CA ILE A 202 5.23 -10.01 10.78
C ILE A 202 6.56 -10.44 11.38
N CYS A 203 7.61 -10.32 10.56
CA CYS A 203 8.98 -10.59 10.99
C CYS A 203 9.60 -9.30 11.56
N THR A 204 9.62 -9.18 12.90
CA THR A 204 10.13 -7.97 13.57
C THR A 204 11.60 -7.70 13.30
N SER A 205 12.43 -8.74 13.15
CA SER A 205 13.86 -8.59 12.81
C SER A 205 14.04 -8.00 11.41
N THR A 206 13.30 -8.50 10.41
CA THR A 206 13.34 -7.95 9.05
C THR A 206 12.89 -6.50 9.03
N LEU A 207 11.87 -6.14 9.81
CA LEU A 207 11.42 -4.75 9.94
C LEU A 207 12.48 -3.86 10.62
N THR A 208 13.11 -4.31 11.71
CA THR A 208 14.18 -3.54 12.36
C THR A 208 15.40 -3.35 11.44
N ASP A 209 15.77 -4.39 10.68
CA ASP A 209 16.90 -4.30 9.76
C ASP A 209 16.61 -3.29 8.64
N VAL A 210 15.42 -3.34 8.05
CA VAL A 210 15.02 -2.42 6.98
C VAL A 210 14.97 -0.97 7.46
N ILE A 211 14.50 -0.70 8.68
CA ILE A 211 14.55 0.64 9.28
C ILE A 211 16.01 1.09 9.46
N GLY A 212 16.86 0.21 9.99
CA GLY A 212 18.29 0.48 10.18
C GLY A 212 19.00 0.78 8.86
N ASP A 213 18.78 -0.03 7.83
CA ASP A 213 19.37 0.11 6.50
C ASP A 213 18.90 1.39 5.81
N THR A 214 17.60 1.73 5.89
CA THR A 214 17.07 2.98 5.37
C THR A 214 17.76 4.18 6.01
N CYS A 215 17.87 4.22 7.35
CA CYS A 215 18.56 5.29 8.07
C CYS A 215 20.07 5.34 7.72
N ALA A 216 20.75 4.19 7.68
CA ALA A 216 22.17 4.10 7.38
C ALA A 216 22.49 4.58 5.95
N SER A 217 21.68 4.18 4.97
CA SER A 217 21.82 4.60 3.57
C SER A 217 21.69 6.12 3.39
N ALA A 218 20.89 6.77 4.24
CA ALA A 218 20.69 8.21 4.27
C ALA A 218 21.68 8.95 5.18
N GLY A 219 22.57 8.25 5.91
CA GLY A 219 23.43 8.85 6.94
C GLY A 219 22.64 9.49 8.10
N PHE A 220 21.44 8.98 8.38
CA PHE A 220 20.48 9.56 9.31
C PHE A 220 20.47 8.83 10.65
N GLN A 221 20.41 9.57 11.75
CA GLN A 221 20.27 9.02 13.09
C GLN A 221 18.77 8.85 13.43
N PRO A 222 18.26 7.63 13.72
CA PRO A 222 16.84 7.39 13.99
C PRO A 222 16.23 8.29 15.07
N ALA A 223 17.01 8.64 16.09
CA ALA A 223 16.58 9.52 17.19
C ALA A 223 16.22 10.95 16.76
N ASN A 224 16.63 11.38 15.57
CA ASN A 224 16.40 12.74 15.06
C ASN A 224 15.12 12.86 14.23
N VAL A 225 14.33 11.79 14.08
CA VAL A 225 13.12 11.82 13.26
C VAL A 225 12.04 12.72 13.87
N ASP A 226 11.37 13.52 13.04
CA ASP A 226 10.31 14.43 13.46
C ASP A 226 8.93 13.77 13.49
N TRP A 227 8.71 12.81 12.60
CA TRP A 227 7.46 12.05 12.48
C TRP A 227 7.73 10.61 12.10
N VAL A 228 7.03 9.67 12.73
CA VAL A 228 7.04 8.27 12.32
C VAL A 228 5.64 7.80 11.99
N LEU A 229 5.44 7.36 10.75
CA LEU A 229 4.20 6.77 10.28
C LEU A 229 4.35 5.23 10.22
N PRO A 230 3.95 4.51 11.29
CA PRO A 230 3.97 3.05 11.30
C PRO A 230 2.83 2.48 10.46
N ALA A 231 2.92 1.23 9.99
CA ALA A 231 1.76 0.53 9.42
C ALA A 231 0.62 0.41 10.46
N PRO A 232 -0.66 0.50 10.04
CA PRO A 232 -1.79 0.51 10.97
C PRO A 232 -2.14 -0.93 11.36
N ILE A 233 -1.24 -1.61 12.07
CA ILE A 233 -1.38 -3.03 12.42
C ILE A 233 -1.74 -3.15 13.90
N ASP A 234 -0.79 -2.81 14.77
CA ASP A 234 -0.95 -2.90 16.21
C ASP A 234 -0.06 -1.85 16.91
N THR A 235 -0.61 -1.24 17.96
CA THR A 235 0.10 -0.17 18.70
C THR A 235 1.19 -0.70 19.60
N HIS A 236 1.11 -1.95 20.09
CA HIS A 236 2.20 -2.56 20.86
C HIS A 236 3.38 -2.89 19.95
N LEU A 237 3.13 -3.48 18.77
CA LEU A 237 4.13 -3.70 17.74
C LEU A 237 4.84 -2.41 17.36
N ALA A 238 4.08 -1.32 17.12
CA ALA A 238 4.70 -0.04 16.79
C ALA A 238 5.65 0.46 17.90
N ARG A 239 5.24 0.39 19.17
CA ARG A 239 6.11 0.77 20.31
C ARG A 239 7.34 -0.13 20.45
N GLU A 240 7.18 -1.43 20.21
CA GLU A 240 8.28 -2.39 20.24
C GLU A 240 9.32 -2.06 19.17
N ILE A 241 8.88 -1.84 17.93
CA ILE A 241 9.77 -1.49 16.81
C ILE A 241 10.47 -0.17 17.06
N HIS A 242 9.77 0.83 17.61
CA HIS A 242 10.39 2.11 17.99
C HIS A 242 11.51 1.92 19.01
N THR A 243 11.24 1.16 20.06
CA THR A 243 12.22 0.87 21.11
C THR A 243 13.46 0.17 20.54
N ARG A 244 13.25 -0.84 19.69
CA ARG A 244 14.36 -1.60 19.07
C ARG A 244 15.18 -0.75 18.09
N CYS A 245 14.56 0.19 17.38
CA CYS A 245 15.23 1.02 16.37
C CYS A 245 15.76 2.35 16.92
N GLY A 246 15.55 2.66 18.20
CA GLY A 246 15.92 3.96 18.78
C GLY A 246 15.11 5.13 18.20
N LEU A 247 13.87 4.88 17.76
CA LEU A 247 12.94 5.91 17.29
C LEU A 247 12.20 6.49 18.50
N PRO A 248 12.03 7.82 18.62
CA PRO A 248 11.37 8.40 19.78
C PRO A 248 9.87 8.01 19.80
N PRO A 249 9.34 7.50 20.93
CA PRO A 249 7.96 7.02 21.02
C PRO A 249 6.92 8.15 20.85
N GLU A 250 7.25 9.37 21.26
CA GLU A 250 6.41 10.56 21.11
C GLU A 250 6.26 11.03 19.65
N ARG A 251 7.07 10.48 18.73
CA ARG A 251 7.04 10.81 17.30
C ARG A 251 6.11 9.90 16.49
N ILE A 252 5.45 8.92 17.13
CA ILE A 252 4.46 8.06 16.48
C ILE A 252 3.25 8.90 16.04
N CYS A 253 3.00 8.93 14.74
CA CYS A 253 1.84 9.57 14.15
C CYS A 253 0.61 8.66 14.23
N HIS A 254 -0.33 9.02 15.11
CA HIS A 254 -1.62 8.36 15.23
C HIS A 254 -2.64 8.97 14.26
N ILE A 255 -2.61 8.51 13.01
CA ILE A 255 -3.59 8.89 11.98
C ILE A 255 -4.83 8.02 12.09
N ARG A 256 -5.99 8.65 12.31
CA ARG A 256 -7.30 8.00 12.26
C ARG A 256 -7.95 8.31 10.91
N MET A 257 -8.22 7.27 10.13
CA MET A 257 -8.99 7.39 8.89
C MET A 257 -10.48 7.56 9.22
N ASP A 258 -11.18 8.37 8.42
CA ASP A 258 -12.63 8.54 8.53
C ASP A 258 -13.37 7.24 8.17
N ALA A 259 -12.82 6.52 7.21
CA ALA A 259 -13.30 5.21 6.78
C ALA A 259 -12.71 4.12 7.69
N PRO A 260 -13.55 3.25 8.28
CA PRO A 260 -13.07 2.15 9.12
C PRO A 260 -12.60 0.94 8.29
N GLY A 261 -11.66 0.17 8.84
CA GLY A 261 -11.08 -1.02 8.22
C GLY A 261 -9.62 -0.83 7.80
N HIS A 262 -8.99 -1.90 7.33
CA HIS A 262 -7.65 -1.85 6.75
C HIS A 262 -7.74 -1.81 5.23
N PHE A 263 -7.03 -0.86 4.62
CA PHE A 263 -7.02 -0.67 3.17
C PHE A 263 -5.77 -1.28 2.51
N CYS A 264 -5.06 -2.16 3.22
CA CYS A 264 -3.94 -2.96 2.73
C CYS A 264 -2.91 -2.09 1.96
N ALA A 265 -2.77 -2.25 0.63
CA ALA A 265 -1.81 -1.47 -0.15
C ALA A 265 -2.08 0.04 -0.09
N ALA A 266 -3.34 0.45 0.13
CA ALA A 266 -3.75 1.85 0.19
C ALA A 266 -3.57 2.49 1.59
N ASP A 267 -3.32 1.70 2.64
CA ASP A 267 -3.18 2.23 4.02
C ASP A 267 -2.02 3.24 4.14
N THR A 268 -0.83 2.87 3.65
CA THR A 268 0.36 3.71 3.75
C THR A 268 0.20 5.04 3.00
N PRO A 269 -0.15 5.07 1.69
CA PRO A 269 -0.32 6.34 0.97
C PRO A 269 -1.48 7.18 1.51
N ALA A 270 -2.61 6.58 1.90
CA ALA A 270 -3.74 7.34 2.46
C ALA A 270 -3.37 8.03 3.79
N ARG A 271 -2.66 7.31 4.66
CA ARG A 271 -2.25 7.87 5.96
C ARG A 271 -1.07 8.84 5.83
N LEU A 272 -0.24 8.68 4.80
CA LEU A 272 0.78 9.65 4.45
C LEU A 272 0.13 10.96 4.00
N ASP A 273 -0.85 10.92 3.09
CA ASP A 273 -1.60 12.11 2.68
C ASP A 273 -2.21 12.83 3.90
N ALA A 274 -2.92 12.12 4.77
CA ALA A 274 -3.49 12.68 5.99
C ALA A 274 -2.42 13.29 6.93
N LEU A 275 -1.26 12.64 7.09
CA LEU A 275 -0.15 13.19 7.85
C LEU A 275 0.35 14.50 7.24
N LEU A 276 0.63 14.50 5.94
CA LEU A 276 1.19 15.65 5.23
C LEU A 276 0.23 16.85 5.22
N GLN A 277 -1.08 16.62 5.15
CA GLN A 277 -2.09 17.68 5.28
C GLN A 277 -2.21 18.24 6.71
N SER A 278 -1.84 17.45 7.72
CA SER A 278 -1.96 17.84 9.13
C SER A 278 -0.76 18.60 9.70
N ILE A 279 0.36 18.63 8.96
CA ILE A 279 1.62 19.21 9.42
C ILE A 279 2.04 20.40 8.54
N ASN A 280 2.73 21.36 9.15
CA ASN A 280 3.40 22.45 8.45
C ASN A 280 4.91 22.31 8.66
N PRO A 281 5.61 21.55 7.79
CA PRO A 281 7.00 21.18 8.01
C PRO A 281 7.95 22.35 7.79
N ASN A 282 9.08 22.33 8.50
CA ASN A 282 10.22 23.22 8.32
C ASN A 282 11.33 22.53 7.50
N GLU A 283 12.22 23.31 6.90
CA GLU A 283 13.41 22.81 6.20
C GLU A 283 14.18 21.79 7.04
N GLY A 284 14.52 20.65 6.43
CA GLY A 284 15.33 19.62 7.05
C GLY A 284 14.59 18.72 8.04
N GLN A 285 13.26 18.85 8.19
CA GLN A 285 12.51 17.91 9.01
C GLN A 285 12.29 16.57 8.31
N HIS A 286 12.27 15.49 9.09
CA HIS A 286 12.28 14.12 8.59
C HIS A 286 11.04 13.32 9.01
N ALA A 287 10.43 12.63 8.05
CA ALA A 287 9.36 11.67 8.30
C ALA A 287 9.83 10.27 7.93
N LEU A 288 9.71 9.32 8.86
CA LEU A 288 10.02 7.91 8.63
C LEU A 288 8.72 7.12 8.50
N ILE A 289 8.59 6.36 7.43
CA ILE A 289 7.41 5.55 7.14
C ILE A 289 7.87 4.11 7.07
N TRP A 290 7.26 3.22 7.81
CA TRP A 290 7.53 1.79 7.68
C TRP A 290 6.25 1.00 7.50
N SER A 291 6.36 -0.08 6.73
CA SER A 291 5.27 -1.00 6.47
C SER A 291 5.72 -2.45 6.55
N ALA A 292 4.75 -3.32 6.81
CA ALA A 292 4.96 -4.76 6.89
C ALA A 292 3.86 -5.50 6.13
N GLY A 293 4.23 -6.62 5.53
CA GLY A 293 3.32 -7.55 4.87
C GLY A 293 3.41 -8.92 5.52
N PHE A 294 2.40 -9.74 5.28
CA PHE A 294 2.38 -11.15 5.67
C PHE A 294 3.58 -11.87 5.05
N GLN A 295 4.03 -12.94 5.71
CA GLN A 295 5.23 -13.70 5.33
C GLN A 295 6.54 -12.90 5.48
N GLY A 296 6.54 -11.86 6.32
CA GLY A 296 7.77 -11.19 6.77
C GLY A 296 8.31 -10.10 5.85
N GLN A 297 7.53 -9.67 4.85
CA GLN A 297 7.90 -8.54 4.00
C GLN A 297 7.95 -7.26 4.83
N ALA A 298 8.98 -6.42 4.62
CA ALA A 298 9.08 -5.12 5.27
C ALA A 298 9.61 -4.06 4.32
N GLY A 299 9.18 -2.82 4.52
CA GLY A 299 9.70 -1.66 3.81
C GLY A 299 9.82 -0.45 4.74
N CYS A 300 10.78 0.42 4.47
CA CYS A 300 10.93 1.69 5.17
C CYS A 300 11.38 2.79 4.21
N ALA A 301 10.69 3.92 4.23
CA ALA A 301 11.09 5.15 3.55
C ALA A 301 11.42 6.24 4.57
N LEU A 302 12.47 6.99 4.30
CA LEU A 302 12.80 8.23 4.98
C LEU A 302 12.54 9.38 4.01
N LEU A 303 11.70 10.32 4.43
CA LEU A 303 11.40 11.54 3.72
C LEU A 303 12.06 12.72 4.44
N GLU A 304 12.49 13.70 3.67
CA GLU A 304 13.00 14.97 4.17
C GLU A 304 12.25 16.13 3.51
N PHE A 305 11.79 17.10 4.29
CA PHE A 305 11.19 18.29 3.74
C PHE A 305 12.25 19.31 3.33
N ARG A 306 12.14 19.81 2.10
CA ARG A 306 12.93 20.92 1.58
C ARG A 306 11.98 22.09 1.36
N GLY A 307 12.12 23.15 2.14
CA GLY A 307 11.41 24.41 2.07
C GLY A 307 12.12 25.45 1.19
N GLY A 308 12.40 25.14 -0.08
CA GLY A 308 12.69 26.11 -1.15
C GLY A 308 13.74 27.21 -0.88
N GLY A 309 14.61 27.06 0.12
CA GLY A 309 15.51 28.11 0.60
C GLY A 309 16.97 27.84 0.28
N SER A 310 17.49 28.62 -0.68
CA SER A 310 18.89 28.83 -1.11
C SER A 310 19.75 27.60 -1.44
#